data_AF-A0A3C1DH22-F1
#
_entry.id   AF-A0A3C1DH22-F1
#
_cell.length_a   1.000
_cell.length_b   1.000
_cell.length_c   1.000
_cell.angle_alpha   90.00
_cell.angle_beta   90.00
_cell.angle_gamma   90.00
#
_symmetry.space_group_name_H-M   'P 1'
#
loop_
_entity.id
_entity.type
_entity.pdbx_description
1 polymer ?
#
loop_
_entity_poly.entity_id
_entity_poly.type
_entity_poly.pdbx_seq_one_letter_code
_entity_poly.pdbx_strand_id
1 'polypeptide(L)'
;MNPRLVQLGSFEISPDLLTEPGEALDTLLGRFGSPQVQAAEDDVVVGERWRVIDNSRDSGGTVVAAAPVASGFALLYLNHDHGRWIAQYDPLPVPVAPGKLERASHLELVLPANASWAQGQTPLVSATLHNYGERTFPDPGHGYDSLHAVGWLTAPGVEPGGSFAYNGSDGAGSVAPGESAQVAVHLITTDINDLPPGDYMLHAVLHSVGLFSAPSRVRIGGCT
;
A
#
# COMPACT_ATOMS: atom_id res chain seq x y z
N MET A 1 -18.42 -12.54 9.44
CA MET A 1 -17.71 -12.49 8.15
C MET A 1 -17.24 -11.07 7.98
N ASN A 2 -15.94 -10.84 7.73
CA ASN A 2 -15.49 -9.51 7.34
C ASN A 2 -16.15 -9.16 5.99
N PRO A 3 -16.69 -7.95 5.81
CA PRO A 3 -17.20 -7.54 4.51
C PRO A 3 -16.08 -7.62 3.48
N ARG A 4 -16.38 -8.15 2.29
CA ARG A 4 -15.43 -8.22 1.18
C ARG A 4 -15.19 -6.79 0.69
N LEU A 5 -14.07 -6.20 1.08
CA LEU A 5 -13.68 -4.87 0.65
C LEU A 5 -13.21 -4.91 -0.81
N VAL A 6 -13.32 -3.77 -1.48
CA VAL A 6 -12.72 -3.51 -2.79
C VAL A 6 -11.68 -2.41 -2.65
N GLN A 7 -10.74 -2.37 -3.59
CA GLN A 7 -9.74 -1.33 -3.63
C GLN A 7 -10.05 -0.34 -4.76
N LEU A 8 -10.03 0.94 -4.42
CA LEU A 8 -10.10 2.04 -5.36
C LEU A 8 -8.97 3.00 -5.03
N GLY A 9 -7.98 3.15 -5.91
CA GLY A 9 -6.79 3.90 -5.54
C GLY A 9 -5.94 3.11 -4.54
N SER A 10 -5.39 3.83 -3.58
CA SER A 10 -4.77 3.28 -2.37
C SER A 10 -5.77 2.91 -1.27
N PHE A 11 -7.08 3.11 -1.49
CA PHE A 11 -8.13 3.00 -0.46
C PHE A 11 -8.86 1.64 -0.53
N GLU A 12 -9.01 0.98 0.62
CA GLU A 12 -9.92 -0.16 0.77
C GLU A 12 -11.26 0.30 1.31
N ILE A 13 -12.33 0.06 0.56
CA ILE A 13 -13.67 0.57 0.86
C ILE A 13 -14.73 -0.52 0.73
N SER A 14 -15.87 -0.30 1.37
CA SER A 14 -17.04 -1.15 1.14
C SER A 14 -17.53 -1.01 -0.31
N PRO A 15 -17.84 -2.10 -1.02
CA PRO A 15 -18.45 -2.05 -2.35
C PRO A 15 -19.77 -1.27 -2.37
N ASP A 16 -20.54 -1.29 -1.28
CA ASP A 16 -21.83 -0.60 -1.19
C ASP A 16 -21.67 0.91 -1.36
N LEU A 17 -20.57 1.47 -0.85
CA LEU A 17 -20.22 2.88 -1.01
C LEU A 17 -20.03 3.26 -2.48
N LEU A 18 -19.69 2.30 -3.35
CA LEU A 18 -19.59 2.53 -4.79
C LEU A 18 -20.95 2.58 -5.51
N THR A 19 -22.03 2.23 -4.82
CA THR A 19 -23.41 2.20 -5.36
C THR A 19 -24.33 3.21 -4.71
N GLU A 20 -23.94 3.77 -3.56
CA GLU A 20 -24.73 4.77 -2.85
C GLU A 20 -25.01 6.01 -3.72
N PRO A 21 -26.17 6.66 -3.51
CA PRO A 21 -26.45 7.95 -4.11
C PRO A 21 -25.38 8.97 -3.68
N GLY A 22 -24.62 9.47 -4.64
CA GLY A 22 -23.71 10.59 -4.42
C GLY A 22 -24.38 11.95 -4.58
N GLU A 23 -23.61 13.02 -4.40
CA GLU A 23 -24.06 14.40 -4.49
C GLU A 23 -23.43 15.16 -5.66
N ALA A 24 -23.95 16.35 -5.97
CA ALA A 24 -23.32 17.23 -6.94
C ALA A 24 -21.96 17.73 -6.43
N LEU A 25 -20.98 17.87 -7.32
CA LEU A 25 -19.63 18.30 -6.99
C LEU A 25 -19.63 19.62 -6.19
N ASP A 26 -20.40 20.62 -6.62
CA ASP A 26 -20.50 21.91 -5.93
C ASP A 26 -21.03 21.79 -4.49
N THR A 27 -21.96 20.85 -4.28
CA THR A 27 -22.49 20.59 -2.93
C THR A 27 -21.42 19.97 -2.04
N LEU A 28 -20.65 19.01 -2.58
CA LEU A 28 -19.53 18.41 -1.89
C LEU A 28 -18.46 19.47 -1.55
N LEU A 29 -17.98 20.21 -2.54
CA LEU A 29 -16.95 21.25 -2.38
C LEU A 29 -17.40 22.38 -1.43
N GLY A 30 -18.70 22.72 -1.44
CA GLY A 30 -19.28 23.70 -0.52
C GLY A 30 -19.11 23.35 0.96
N ARG A 31 -19.02 22.05 1.31
CA ARG A 31 -18.74 21.60 2.68
C ARG A 31 -17.35 21.99 3.18
N PHE A 32 -16.46 22.37 2.27
CA PHE A 32 -15.05 22.70 2.54
C PHE A 32 -14.74 24.19 2.31
N GLY A 33 -15.78 25.04 2.24
CA GLY A 33 -15.61 26.48 2.14
C GLY A 33 -15.03 26.94 0.80
N SER A 34 -15.39 26.26 -0.29
CA SER A 34 -14.90 26.53 -1.66
C SER A 34 -13.38 26.34 -1.78
N PRO A 35 -12.90 25.09 -1.76
CA PRO A 35 -11.49 24.78 -1.86
C PRO A 35 -10.86 25.36 -3.13
N GLN A 36 -9.58 25.68 -3.06
CA GLN A 36 -8.81 26.03 -4.24
C GLN A 36 -8.60 24.77 -5.08
N VAL A 37 -9.08 24.76 -6.32
CA VAL A 37 -8.88 23.64 -7.24
C VAL A 37 -7.50 23.75 -7.89
N GLN A 38 -6.72 22.67 -7.81
CA GLN A 38 -5.41 22.54 -8.41
C GLN A 38 -5.49 21.50 -9.54
N ALA A 39 -5.92 21.93 -10.71
CA ALA A 39 -5.86 21.17 -11.95
C ALA A 39 -5.84 22.11 -13.17
N ALA A 40 -5.22 21.68 -14.28
CA ALA A 40 -5.47 22.30 -15.58
C ALA A 40 -6.89 21.87 -16.03
N GLU A 41 -7.73 22.81 -16.45
CA GLU A 41 -9.16 22.54 -16.77
C GLU A 41 -9.36 21.40 -17.79
N ASP A 42 -8.38 21.16 -18.66
CA ASP A 42 -8.43 20.15 -19.72
C ASP A 42 -8.08 18.72 -19.26
N ASP A 43 -7.53 18.55 -18.05
CA ASP A 43 -7.06 17.25 -17.51
C ASP A 43 -7.98 16.67 -16.43
N VAL A 44 -9.12 17.31 -16.14
CA VAL A 44 -10.02 16.89 -15.06
C VAL A 44 -11.05 15.90 -15.57
N VAL A 45 -10.96 14.67 -15.08
CA VAL A 45 -12.06 13.71 -15.21
C VAL A 45 -13.16 14.08 -14.21
N VAL A 46 -14.21 14.77 -14.68
CA VAL A 46 -15.36 15.12 -13.85
C VAL A 46 -16.40 14.00 -13.91
N GLY A 47 -16.62 13.34 -12.78
CA GLY A 47 -17.74 12.43 -12.59
C GLY A 47 -18.99 13.12 -12.06
N GLU A 48 -20.12 12.43 -12.14
CA GLU A 48 -21.36 12.85 -11.47
C GLU A 48 -21.53 12.07 -10.16
N ARG A 49 -22.30 12.61 -9.20
CA ARG A 49 -22.68 11.92 -7.96
C ARG A 49 -21.46 11.52 -7.11
N TRP A 50 -20.73 12.54 -6.65
CA TRP A 50 -19.56 12.39 -5.79
C TRP A 50 -19.92 11.83 -4.41
N ARG A 51 -19.01 11.03 -3.84
CA ARG A 51 -19.18 10.42 -2.52
C ARG A 51 -17.86 10.45 -1.78
N VAL A 52 -17.87 10.74 -0.48
CA VAL A 52 -16.68 10.64 0.36
C VAL A 52 -16.38 9.17 0.62
N ILE A 53 -15.18 8.74 0.22
CA ILE A 53 -14.70 7.36 0.36
C ILE A 53 -13.65 7.17 1.47
N ASP A 54 -12.96 8.24 1.83
CA ASP A 54 -12.11 8.31 3.01
C ASP A 54 -12.25 9.66 3.69
N ASN A 55 -12.30 9.66 5.01
CA ASN A 55 -12.45 10.85 5.83
C ASN A 55 -11.49 10.80 7.02
N SER A 56 -10.19 10.73 6.73
CA SER A 56 -9.10 10.73 7.72
C SER A 56 -8.84 12.10 8.36
N ARG A 57 -9.90 12.91 8.56
CA ARG A 57 -9.87 14.25 9.13
C ARG A 57 -9.22 14.32 10.51
N ASP A 58 -9.31 13.26 11.31
CA ASP A 58 -8.78 13.24 12.67
C ASP A 58 -7.25 13.11 12.74
N SER A 59 -6.58 12.81 11.61
CA SER A 59 -5.14 12.47 11.56
C SER A 59 -4.29 13.39 10.67
N GLY A 60 -4.80 14.56 10.26
CA GLY A 60 -3.99 15.53 9.48
C GLY A 60 -4.53 15.88 8.09
N GLY A 61 -5.73 15.43 7.74
CA GLY A 61 -6.64 16.23 6.93
C GLY A 61 -6.66 16.02 5.43
N THR A 62 -6.73 14.77 4.97
CA THR A 62 -7.18 14.44 3.61
C THR A 62 -8.61 13.90 3.66
N VAL A 63 -9.49 14.41 2.80
CA VAL A 63 -10.76 13.76 2.47
C VAL A 63 -10.67 13.30 1.04
N VAL A 64 -11.06 12.05 0.77
CA VAL A 64 -11.07 11.53 -0.59
C VAL A 64 -12.49 11.27 -1.00
N ALA A 65 -12.84 11.74 -2.19
CA ALA A 65 -14.13 11.51 -2.81
C ALA A 65 -13.96 10.80 -4.16
N ALA A 66 -14.98 10.03 -4.53
CA ALA A 66 -15.03 9.32 -5.80
C ALA A 66 -16.36 9.57 -6.52
N ALA A 67 -16.31 9.58 -7.85
CA ALA A 67 -17.49 9.65 -8.70
C ALA A 67 -17.35 8.67 -9.88
N PRO A 68 -18.41 7.92 -10.24
CA PRO A 68 -18.36 7.00 -11.37
C PRO A 68 -18.16 7.73 -12.70
N VAL A 69 -17.35 7.13 -13.57
CA VAL A 69 -17.08 7.57 -14.95
C VAL A 69 -16.98 6.36 -15.88
N ALA A 70 -16.94 6.57 -17.20
CA ALA A 70 -17.06 5.51 -18.19
C ALA A 70 -16.05 4.35 -18.03
N SER A 71 -14.84 4.63 -17.55
CA SER A 71 -13.76 3.64 -17.40
C SER A 71 -13.35 3.36 -15.95
N GLY A 72 -14.15 3.77 -14.96
CA GLY A 72 -13.84 3.56 -13.55
C GLY A 72 -14.44 4.65 -12.65
N PHE A 73 -13.61 5.21 -11.77
CA PHE A 73 -13.99 6.33 -10.90
C PHE A 73 -13.01 7.49 -11.04
N ALA A 74 -13.53 8.70 -11.14
CA ALA A 74 -12.75 9.89 -10.87
C ALA A 74 -12.49 9.98 -9.36
N LEU A 75 -11.27 10.34 -8.96
CA LEU A 75 -10.94 10.61 -7.56
C LEU A 75 -10.63 12.09 -7.36
N LEU A 76 -11.05 12.60 -6.21
CA LEU A 76 -10.82 13.95 -5.73
C LEU A 76 -10.22 13.87 -4.33
N TYR A 77 -9.03 14.44 -4.17
CA TYR A 77 -8.33 14.59 -2.91
C TYR A 77 -8.54 16.03 -2.41
N LEU A 78 -9.07 16.15 -1.20
CA LEU A 78 -9.26 17.41 -0.50
C LEU A 78 -8.27 17.44 0.65
N ASN A 79 -7.21 18.22 0.51
CA ASN A 79 -6.17 18.37 1.51
C ASN A 79 -6.32 19.69 2.25
N HIS A 80 -6.18 19.68 3.57
CA HIS A 80 -6.17 20.92 4.35
C HIS A 80 -4.73 21.37 4.59
N ASP A 81 -4.34 22.49 3.98
CA ASP A 81 -3.01 23.07 4.11
C ASP A 81 -3.09 24.55 4.47
N HIS A 82 -2.31 24.98 5.46
CA HIS A 82 -2.23 26.38 5.93
C HIS A 82 -3.58 27.09 6.14
N GLY A 83 -4.59 26.37 6.65
CA GLY A 83 -5.92 26.94 6.94
C GLY A 83 -6.83 27.04 5.71
N ARG A 84 -6.49 26.38 4.60
CA ARG A 84 -7.26 26.35 3.36
C ARG A 84 -7.40 24.92 2.86
N TRP A 85 -8.53 24.63 2.23
CA TRP A 85 -8.72 23.37 1.52
C TRP A 85 -8.23 23.50 0.09
N ILE A 86 -7.50 22.49 -0.37
CA ILE A 86 -6.98 22.35 -1.72
C ILE A 86 -7.62 21.08 -2.31
N ALA A 87 -8.26 21.23 -3.46
CA ALA A 87 -8.89 20.17 -4.22
C ALA A 87 -7.97 19.74 -5.38
N GLN A 88 -7.59 18.48 -5.41
CA GLN A 88 -6.76 17.89 -6.46
C GLN A 88 -7.46 16.66 -7.06
N TYR A 89 -7.54 16.60 -8.38
CA TYR A 89 -8.10 15.44 -9.07
C TYR A 89 -7.01 14.43 -9.40
N ASP A 90 -7.37 13.15 -9.38
CA ASP A 90 -6.57 12.14 -10.05
C ASP A 90 -6.64 12.38 -11.56
N PRO A 91 -5.51 12.41 -12.28
CA PRO A 91 -5.48 12.73 -13.71
C PRO A 91 -6.17 11.65 -14.56
N LEU A 92 -6.37 10.43 -14.04
CA LEU A 92 -6.96 9.33 -14.80
C LEU A 92 -8.10 8.66 -14.04
N PRO A 93 -9.07 8.06 -14.75
CA PRO A 93 -10.06 7.20 -14.14
C PRO A 93 -9.40 6.01 -13.45
N VAL A 94 -9.80 5.75 -12.22
CA VAL A 94 -9.28 4.68 -11.39
C VAL A 94 -10.19 3.44 -11.46
N PRO A 95 -9.69 2.27 -11.87
CA PRO A 95 -10.48 1.04 -11.87
C PRO A 95 -10.68 0.52 -10.45
N VAL A 96 -11.78 -0.22 -10.25
CA VAL A 96 -12.03 -0.97 -9.01
C VAL A 96 -11.29 -2.30 -9.09
N ALA A 97 -10.48 -2.59 -8.09
CA ALA A 97 -9.78 -3.86 -7.93
C ALA A 97 -10.38 -4.68 -6.76
N PRO A 98 -10.17 -6.01 -6.72
CA PRO A 98 -10.43 -6.79 -5.52
C PRO A 98 -9.68 -6.21 -4.31
N GLY A 99 -10.19 -6.36 -3.09
CA GLY A 99 -9.51 -5.87 -1.88
C GLY A 99 -8.13 -6.49 -1.65
N LYS A 100 -7.29 -5.86 -0.82
CA LYS A 100 -5.90 -6.30 -0.57
C LYS A 100 -5.85 -7.72 -0.02
N LEU A 101 -6.71 -8.03 0.95
CA LEU A 101 -6.76 -9.36 1.55
C LEU A 101 -7.08 -10.47 0.53
N GLU A 102 -7.98 -10.18 -0.42
CA GLU A 102 -8.29 -11.13 -1.49
C GLU A 102 -7.10 -11.33 -2.42
N ARG A 103 -6.46 -10.24 -2.86
CA ARG A 103 -5.25 -10.34 -3.72
C ARG A 103 -4.12 -11.07 -3.00
N ALA A 104 -3.91 -10.77 -1.72
CA ALA A 104 -2.90 -11.42 -0.87
C ALA A 104 -3.19 -12.92 -0.66
N SER A 105 -4.45 -13.37 -0.68
CA SER A 105 -4.82 -14.77 -0.42
C SER A 105 -4.28 -15.77 -1.45
N HIS A 106 -3.80 -15.27 -2.58
CA HIS A 106 -3.20 -16.06 -3.66
C HIS A 106 -1.69 -15.91 -3.76
N LEU A 107 -1.07 -15.22 -2.79
CA LEU A 107 0.35 -14.91 -2.77
C LEU A 107 0.99 -15.46 -1.49
N GLU A 108 2.26 -15.82 -1.57
CA GLU A 108 3.05 -16.20 -0.39
C GLU A 108 4.42 -15.51 -0.44
N LEU A 109 4.75 -14.79 0.63
CA LEU A 109 6.06 -14.15 0.81
C LEU A 109 6.92 -15.00 1.75
N VAL A 110 8.00 -15.57 1.22
CA VAL A 110 8.88 -16.50 1.96
C VAL A 110 10.24 -15.87 2.19
N LEU A 111 10.59 -15.68 3.46
CA LEU A 111 11.93 -15.25 3.86
C LEU A 111 12.94 -16.41 3.83
N PRO A 112 14.24 -16.11 3.64
CA PRO A 112 15.28 -17.14 3.73
C PRO A 112 15.30 -17.74 5.14
N ALA A 113 15.35 -19.07 5.22
CA ALA A 113 15.38 -19.78 6.49
C ALA A 113 16.76 -19.66 7.16
N ASN A 114 16.78 -19.33 8.46
CA ASN A 114 17.97 -19.35 9.32
C ASN A 114 19.17 -18.58 8.74
N ALA A 115 19.00 -17.27 8.56
CA ALA A 115 20.10 -16.43 8.07
C ALA A 115 21.12 -16.13 9.19
N SER A 116 22.38 -15.95 8.81
CA SER A 116 23.45 -15.49 9.70
C SER A 116 24.09 -14.24 9.11
N TRP A 117 24.16 -13.17 9.91
CA TRP A 117 24.68 -11.87 9.49
C TRP A 117 25.87 -11.44 10.36
N ALA A 118 26.83 -10.79 9.71
CA ALA A 118 27.96 -10.17 10.40
C ALA A 118 27.46 -8.96 11.22
N GLN A 119 28.04 -8.79 12.40
CA GLN A 119 27.78 -7.60 13.21
C GLN A 119 28.35 -6.34 12.52
N GLY A 120 27.68 -5.21 12.65
CA GLY A 120 28.15 -3.93 12.08
C GLY A 120 27.91 -3.75 10.59
N GLN A 121 27.13 -4.64 9.96
CA GLN A 121 26.83 -4.58 8.53
C GLN A 121 25.33 -4.70 8.26
N THR A 122 24.81 -3.81 7.42
CA THR A 122 23.44 -3.90 6.90
C THR A 122 23.40 -5.01 5.84
N PRO A 123 22.66 -6.11 6.07
CA PRO A 123 22.56 -7.18 5.10
C PRO A 123 21.68 -6.77 3.92
N LEU A 124 21.97 -7.34 2.75
CA LEU A 124 21.01 -7.36 1.64
C LEU A 124 20.07 -8.54 1.86
N VAL A 125 18.77 -8.27 1.95
CA VAL A 125 17.75 -9.28 2.19
C VAL A 125 16.85 -9.38 0.97
N SER A 126 16.60 -10.60 0.51
CA SER A 126 15.56 -10.90 -0.48
C SER A 126 14.58 -11.93 0.07
N ALA A 127 13.32 -11.80 -0.32
CA ALA A 127 12.27 -12.79 -0.09
C ALA A 127 11.87 -13.40 -1.42
N THR A 128 11.34 -14.62 -1.39
CA THR A 128 10.70 -15.24 -2.55
C THR A 128 9.21 -14.97 -2.48
N LEU A 129 8.66 -14.33 -3.50
CA LEU A 129 7.22 -14.18 -3.66
C LEU A 129 6.71 -15.28 -4.60
N HIS A 130 5.84 -16.15 -4.11
CA HIS A 130 5.12 -17.14 -4.90
C HIS A 130 3.75 -16.61 -5.29
N ASN A 131 3.36 -16.84 -6.54
CA ASN A 131 2.01 -16.52 -7.02
C ASN A 131 1.23 -17.80 -7.32
N TYR A 132 0.26 -18.11 -6.48
CA TYR A 132 -0.65 -19.24 -6.62
C TYR A 132 -1.99 -18.86 -7.26
N GLY A 133 -2.15 -17.60 -7.65
CA GLY A 133 -3.35 -17.09 -8.30
C GLY A 133 -3.38 -17.32 -9.80
N GLU A 134 -4.46 -16.87 -10.42
CA GLU A 134 -4.68 -16.96 -11.88
C GLU A 134 -4.28 -15.68 -12.63
N ARG A 135 -3.84 -14.64 -11.91
CA ARG A 135 -3.42 -13.36 -12.49
C ARG A 135 -1.96 -13.07 -12.18
N THR A 136 -1.30 -12.40 -13.09
CA THR A 136 0.05 -11.86 -12.88
C THR A 136 0.04 -10.83 -11.74
N PHE A 137 1.07 -10.84 -10.90
CA PHE A 137 1.27 -9.84 -9.85
C PHE A 137 2.61 -9.12 -10.01
N PRO A 138 2.70 -7.78 -9.96
CA PRO A 138 1.60 -6.82 -9.93
C PRO A 138 0.72 -6.94 -11.18
N ASP A 139 -0.58 -6.65 -11.04
CA ASP A 139 -1.48 -6.56 -12.19
C ASP A 139 -1.21 -5.23 -12.91
N PRO A 140 -0.77 -5.23 -14.19
CA PRO A 140 -0.48 -3.99 -14.91
C PRO A 140 -1.71 -3.09 -15.10
N GLY A 141 -2.92 -3.63 -14.95
CA GLY A 141 -4.16 -2.85 -14.93
C GLY A 141 -4.42 -2.13 -13.61
N HIS A 142 -3.67 -2.43 -12.55
CA HIS A 142 -3.81 -1.85 -11.22
C HIS A 142 -2.52 -1.11 -10.83
N GLY A 143 -2.53 0.22 -10.91
CA GLY A 143 -1.37 1.06 -10.58
C GLY A 143 -0.97 1.12 -9.09
N TYR A 144 -1.46 0.19 -8.26
CA TYR A 144 -1.28 0.19 -6.80
C TYR A 144 -0.55 -1.05 -6.28
N ASP A 145 -0.46 -2.09 -7.10
CA ASP A 145 0.30 -3.28 -6.76
C ASP A 145 1.78 -3.05 -7.06
N SER A 146 2.65 -3.47 -6.15
CA SER A 146 4.08 -3.36 -6.35
C SER A 146 4.87 -4.48 -5.69
N LEU A 147 6.02 -4.79 -6.30
CA LEU A 147 7.04 -5.71 -5.78
C LEU A 147 7.97 -4.99 -4.80
N HIS A 148 7.38 -4.45 -3.74
CA HIS A 148 8.13 -3.80 -2.68
C HIS A 148 7.83 -4.43 -1.31
N ALA A 149 8.84 -5.06 -0.73
CA ALA A 149 8.77 -5.58 0.62
C ALA A 149 9.58 -4.71 1.58
N VAL A 150 8.99 -4.48 2.75
CA VAL A 150 9.68 -3.87 3.89
C VAL A 150 9.89 -4.95 4.94
N GLY A 151 10.99 -4.88 5.67
CA GLY A 151 11.29 -5.84 6.72
C GLY A 151 11.89 -5.22 7.97
N TRP A 152 11.81 -5.96 9.07
CA TRP A 152 12.25 -5.52 10.38
C TRP A 152 12.66 -6.71 11.22
N LEU A 153 13.66 -6.48 12.06
CA LEU A 153 14.14 -7.37 13.08
C LEU A 153 13.47 -7.05 14.41
N THR A 154 13.05 -8.10 15.10
CA THR A 154 12.55 -8.03 16.47
C THR A 154 13.29 -9.05 17.34
N ALA A 155 13.20 -8.85 18.65
CA ALA A 155 13.57 -9.92 19.58
C ALA A 155 12.58 -11.11 19.45
N PRO A 156 13.01 -12.35 19.73
CA PRO A 156 12.11 -13.50 19.69
C PRO A 156 10.85 -13.31 20.54
N GLY A 157 9.69 -13.54 19.94
CA GLY A 157 8.38 -13.38 20.59
C GLY A 157 7.87 -11.94 20.66
N VAL A 158 8.58 -10.98 20.07
CA VAL A 158 8.12 -9.60 19.92
C VAL A 158 7.51 -9.42 18.54
N GLU A 159 6.24 -9.03 18.54
CA GLU A 159 5.55 -8.63 17.32
C GLU A 159 6.09 -7.30 16.81
N PRO A 160 6.08 -7.11 15.49
CA PRO A 160 6.55 -5.86 14.94
C PRO A 160 5.59 -4.70 15.18
N GLY A 161 6.17 -3.56 15.52
CA GLY A 161 5.45 -2.30 15.71
C GLY A 161 6.11 -1.17 14.92
N GLY A 162 5.29 -0.24 14.43
CA GLY A 162 5.73 0.95 13.72
C GLY A 162 4.95 1.20 12.44
N SER A 163 4.72 2.48 12.14
CA SER A 163 4.25 2.92 10.83
C SER A 163 5.48 3.30 10.01
N PHE A 164 5.53 2.89 8.74
CA PHE A 164 6.55 3.34 7.81
C PHE A 164 5.87 4.03 6.61
N ALA A 165 6.55 5.03 6.06
CA ALA A 165 6.23 5.62 4.78
C ALA A 165 7.36 5.27 3.81
N TYR A 166 7.02 4.67 2.67
CA TYR A 166 7.99 4.33 1.63
C TYR A 166 7.69 5.12 0.35
N ASN A 167 8.68 5.87 -0.12
CA ASN A 167 8.66 6.66 -1.36
C ASN A 167 9.82 6.22 -2.27
N GLY A 168 9.94 4.92 -2.57
CA GLY A 168 10.92 4.42 -3.54
C GLY A 168 10.24 3.84 -4.77
N SER A 169 10.95 3.83 -5.89
CA SER A 169 10.52 3.18 -7.12
C SER A 169 10.60 1.66 -6.99
N ASP A 170 9.56 0.97 -7.44
CA ASP A 170 9.39 -0.47 -7.34
C ASP A 170 10.51 -1.27 -8.04
N GLY A 171 10.74 -2.50 -7.57
CA GLY A 171 11.53 -3.46 -8.32
C GLY A 171 10.81 -3.78 -9.64
N ALA A 172 11.49 -3.54 -10.78
CA ALA A 172 10.97 -3.93 -12.08
C ALA A 172 10.76 -5.45 -12.12
N GLY A 173 9.54 -5.89 -12.40
CA GLY A 173 9.22 -7.31 -12.51
C GLY A 173 7.75 -7.61 -12.35
N SER A 174 7.40 -8.85 -12.67
CA SER A 174 6.07 -9.41 -12.47
C SER A 174 6.21 -10.91 -12.21
N VAL A 175 5.27 -11.47 -11.48
CA VAL A 175 5.20 -12.89 -11.12
C VAL A 175 3.97 -13.46 -11.79
N ALA A 176 4.15 -14.25 -12.85
CA ALA A 176 3.03 -14.86 -13.55
C ALA A 176 2.35 -15.94 -12.67
N PRO A 177 1.14 -16.38 -13.03
CA PRO A 177 0.46 -17.51 -12.37
C PRO A 177 1.36 -18.74 -12.25
N GLY A 178 1.53 -19.26 -11.03
CA GLY A 178 2.36 -20.43 -10.72
C GLY A 178 3.87 -20.15 -10.66
N GLU A 179 4.31 -18.92 -10.91
CA GLU A 179 5.73 -18.54 -10.86
C GLU A 179 6.16 -17.99 -9.51
N SER A 180 7.44 -17.68 -9.40
CA SER A 180 8.02 -17.05 -8.22
C SER A 180 9.10 -16.05 -8.62
N ALA A 181 9.22 -14.98 -7.84
CA ALA A 181 10.24 -13.96 -8.05
C ALA A 181 10.95 -13.59 -6.75
N GLN A 182 12.18 -13.11 -6.88
CA GLN A 182 12.89 -12.49 -5.76
C GLN A 182 12.42 -11.05 -5.58
N VAL A 183 12.03 -10.72 -4.36
CA VAL A 183 11.63 -9.38 -3.94
C VAL A 183 12.65 -8.88 -2.95
N ALA A 184 13.26 -7.72 -3.23
CA ALA A 184 14.15 -7.09 -2.28
C ALA A 184 13.36 -6.65 -1.03
N VAL A 185 13.90 -6.95 0.14
CA VAL A 185 13.33 -6.55 1.43
C VAL A 185 14.13 -5.37 1.95
N HIS A 186 13.50 -4.19 1.98
CA HIS A 186 14.11 -3.01 2.56
C HIS A 186 13.96 -3.05 4.09
N LEU A 187 15.09 -3.19 4.79
CA LEU A 187 15.08 -3.21 6.25
C LEU A 187 14.92 -1.81 6.82
N ILE A 188 13.88 -1.61 7.63
CA ILE A 188 13.62 -0.34 8.32
C ILE A 188 14.00 -0.37 9.81
N THR A 189 14.56 -1.47 10.29
CA THR A 189 15.12 -1.53 11.65
C THR A 189 16.17 -0.45 11.83
N THR A 190 15.90 0.48 12.74
CA THR A 190 16.83 1.55 13.10
C THR A 190 18.09 0.95 13.70
N ASP A 191 19.24 1.56 13.38
CA ASP A 191 20.55 1.20 13.94
C ASP A 191 20.88 -0.29 13.82
N ILE A 192 20.49 -0.93 12.70
CA ILE A 192 20.74 -2.35 12.44
C ILE A 192 22.22 -2.75 12.61
N ASN A 193 23.14 -1.82 12.33
CA ASN A 193 24.58 -2.02 12.48
C ASN A 193 25.03 -2.07 13.95
N ASP A 194 24.27 -1.45 14.85
CA ASP A 194 24.57 -1.36 16.28
C ASP A 194 23.86 -2.45 17.10
N LEU A 195 23.12 -3.35 16.44
CA LEU A 195 22.49 -4.47 17.11
C LEU A 195 23.54 -5.38 17.77
N PRO A 196 23.33 -5.78 19.04
CA PRO A 196 24.22 -6.71 19.71
C PRO A 196 24.17 -8.10 19.05
N PRO A 197 25.22 -8.93 19.21
CA PRO A 197 25.17 -10.31 18.76
C PRO A 197 24.05 -11.07 19.47
N GLY A 198 23.30 -11.89 18.73
CA GLY A 198 22.16 -12.60 19.27
C GLY A 198 21.25 -13.20 18.21
N ASP A 199 20.17 -13.80 18.67
CA ASP A 199 19.13 -14.38 17.81
C ASP A 199 17.95 -13.39 17.72
N TYR A 200 17.49 -13.15 16.50
CA TYR A 200 16.44 -12.21 16.13
C TYR A 200 15.39 -12.90 15.23
N MET A 201 14.22 -12.29 15.14
CA MET A 201 13.20 -12.66 14.16
C MET A 201 13.14 -11.59 13.07
N LEU A 202 13.30 -12.02 11.82
CA LEU A 202 13.05 -11.20 10.65
C LEU A 202 11.61 -11.40 10.20
N HIS A 203 10.94 -10.29 10.01
CA HIS A 203 9.60 -10.21 9.48
C HIS A 203 9.63 -9.37 8.20
N ALA A 204 8.75 -9.65 7.26
CA ALA A 204 8.56 -8.82 6.08
C ALA A 204 7.09 -8.68 5.71
N VAL A 205 6.74 -7.55 5.09
CA VAL A 205 5.43 -7.32 4.48
C VAL A 205 5.62 -6.85 3.04
N LEU A 206 4.85 -7.44 2.13
CA LEU A 206 4.64 -6.87 0.81
C LEU A 206 3.56 -5.79 0.93
N HIS A 207 3.99 -4.53 0.94
CA HIS A 207 3.18 -3.40 1.43
C HIS A 207 1.90 -3.16 0.62
N SER A 208 1.98 -3.30 -0.71
CA SER A 208 0.87 -3.03 -1.63
C SER A 208 -0.40 -3.83 -1.32
N VAL A 209 -0.24 -5.05 -0.81
CA VAL A 209 -1.33 -5.98 -0.46
C VAL A 209 -1.38 -6.34 1.04
N GLY A 210 -0.49 -5.79 1.87
CA GLY A 210 -0.42 -6.10 3.31
C GLY A 210 -0.10 -7.57 3.62
N LEU A 211 0.61 -8.27 2.72
CA LEU A 211 0.94 -9.68 2.87
C LEU A 211 2.17 -9.85 3.76
N PHE A 212 1.98 -10.40 4.96
CA PHE A 212 3.07 -10.72 5.88
C PHE A 212 3.70 -12.08 5.57
N SER A 213 5.02 -12.15 5.64
CA SER A 213 5.74 -13.42 5.66
C SER A 213 5.57 -14.14 7.00
N ALA A 214 5.75 -15.46 7.01
CA ALA A 214 6.13 -16.13 8.25
C ALA A 214 7.47 -15.55 8.77
N PRO A 215 7.66 -15.39 10.09
CA PRO A 215 8.89 -14.85 10.62
C PRO A 215 10.03 -15.86 10.47
N SER A 216 11.21 -15.39 10.06
CA SER A 216 12.42 -16.22 9.92
C SER A 216 13.44 -15.89 11.00
N ARG A 217 14.18 -16.89 11.47
CA ARG A 217 15.27 -16.67 12.44
C ARG A 217 16.49 -16.07 11.74
N VAL A 218 17.08 -15.11 12.42
CA VAL A 218 18.35 -14.49 12.02
C VAL A 218 19.30 -14.49 13.20
N ARG A 219 20.53 -14.94 12.99
CA ARG A 219 21.59 -14.79 13.98
C ARG A 219 22.54 -13.66 13.59
N ILE A 220 22.66 -12.67 14.45
CA ILE A 220 23.68 -11.62 14.32
C ILE A 220 24.89 -12.04 15.14
N GLY A 221 26.06 -12.05 14.49
CA GLY A 221 27.32 -12.43 15.11
C GLY A 221 27.79 -13.81 14.67
N GLY A 222 28.98 -13.85 14.08
CA GLY A 222 29.65 -15.06 13.62
C GLY A 222 30.35 -14.85 12.27
N CYS A 223 31.59 -14.39 12.31
CA CYS A 223 32.61 -14.97 11.44
C CYS A 223 33.44 -15.87 12.38
N THR A 224 33.38 -17.19 12.18
CA THR A 224 34.56 -18.02 12.47
C THR A 224 35.49 -17.93 11.28
#